data_AF-A0A0V0GUC7-F1
#
_entry.id   AF-A0A0V0GUC7-F1
#
_cell.length_a   1.000
_cell.length_b   1.000
_cell.length_c   1.000
_cell.angle_alpha   90.00
_cell.angle_beta   90.00
_cell.angle_gamma   90.00
#
_symmetry.space_group_name_H-M   'P 1'
#
loop_
_entity.id
_entity.type
_entity.pdbx_description
1 polymer ?
#
loop_
_entity_poly.entity_id
_entity_poly.type
_entity_poly.pdbx_seq_one_letter_code
_entity_poly.pdbx_strand_id
1 'polypeptide(L)'
;MNDNGNFVVMGRNSNDPLWESFRNPTNTLLPNQTLERGSFLFSQKSQNKFTQGRFYLRMLNNGNLVLVTQSVPSNMDYDDEYYNTQTFDPTNAI
;
A
#
# COMPACT_ATOMS: atom_id res chain seq x y z
N MET A 1 -15.95 12.98 -4.04
CA MET A 1 -15.75 11.61 -3.52
C MET A 1 -16.67 10.71 -4.30
N ASN A 2 -16.16 9.58 -4.76
CA ASN A 2 -16.92 8.61 -5.54
C ASN A 2 -17.61 7.60 -4.60
N ASP A 3 -18.66 6.94 -5.08
CA ASP A 3 -19.46 5.99 -4.29
C ASP A 3 -18.69 4.73 -3.86
N ASN A 4 -17.52 4.48 -4.44
CA ASN A 4 -16.61 3.40 -4.04
C ASN A 4 -15.66 3.78 -2.89
N GLY A 5 -15.74 5.01 -2.38
CA GLY A 5 -14.85 5.51 -1.32
C GLY A 5 -13.57 6.19 -1.81
N ASN A 6 -13.35 6.29 -3.13
CA ASN A 6 -12.21 7.02 -3.68
C ASN A 6 -12.44 8.54 -3.59
N PHE A 7 -11.58 9.26 -2.86
CA PHE A 7 -11.53 10.71 -2.89
C PHE A 7 -10.59 11.14 -4.01
N VAL A 8 -11.12 11.87 -5.00
CA VAL A 8 -10.38 12.25 -6.21
C VAL A 8 -10.30 13.76 -6.31
N VAL A 9 -9.10 14.27 -6.60
CA VAL A 9 -8.85 15.69 -6.90
C VAL A 9 -8.55 15.82 -8.39
N MET A 10 -9.40 16.59 -9.08
CA MET A 10 -9.30 16.81 -10.54
C MET A 10 -8.74 18.19 -10.85
N GLY A 11 -7.93 18.27 -11.91
CA GLY A 11 -7.50 19.54 -12.48
C GLY A 11 -8.60 20.13 -13.35
N ARG A 12 -8.75 21.46 -13.36
CA ARG A 12 -9.80 22.17 -14.13
C ARG A 12 -9.87 21.76 -15.60
N ASN A 13 -8.72 21.52 -16.22
CA ASN A 13 -8.59 21.15 -17.63
C ASN A 13 -7.88 19.79 -17.81
N SER A 14 -7.87 18.95 -16.77
CA SER A 14 -7.24 17.63 -16.82
C SER A 14 -8.33 16.57 -16.93
N ASN A 15 -8.14 15.63 -17.86
CA ASN A 15 -8.97 14.42 -17.92
C ASN A 15 -8.52 13.38 -16.88
N ASP A 16 -7.28 13.48 -16.41
CA ASP A 16 -6.71 12.59 -15.40
C ASP A 16 -6.77 13.21 -14.00
N PRO A 17 -6.99 12.40 -12.95
CA PRO A 17 -6.82 12.82 -11.57
C PRO A 17 -5.44 13.41 -11.30
N LEU A 18 -5.39 14.56 -10.61
CA LEU A 18 -4.15 15.09 -10.06
C LEU A 18 -3.71 14.29 -8.83
N TRP A 19 -4.69 13.76 -8.08
CA TRP A 19 -4.47 12.96 -6.89
C TRP A 19 -5.72 12.11 -6.61
N GLU A 20 -5.51 10.91 -6.05
CA GLU A 20 -6.62 10.09 -5.55
C GLU A 20 -6.23 9.29 -4.31
N SER A 21 -7.19 9.06 -3.41
CA SER A 21 -6.95 8.33 -2.15
C SER A 21 -6.64 6.86 -2.40
N PHE A 22 -7.16 6.27 -3.49
CA PHE A 22 -6.90 4.87 -3.82
C PHE A 22 -5.44 4.60 -4.20
N ARG A 23 -4.73 5.58 -4.78
CA ARG A 23 -3.28 5.51 -5.03
C ARG A 23 -2.43 5.82 -3.80
N ASN A 24 -3.05 6.16 -2.67
CA ASN A 24 -2.39 6.51 -1.42
C ASN A 24 -3.00 5.72 -0.25
N PRO A 25 -2.98 4.36 -0.29
CA PRO A 25 -3.56 3.54 0.77
C PRO A 25 -2.84 3.75 2.11
N THR A 26 -3.57 3.50 3.21
CA THR A 26 -3.02 3.52 4.58
C THR A 26 -3.05 2.14 5.20
N ASN A 27 -4.07 1.81 5.99
CA ASN A 27 -4.18 0.57 6.76
C ASN A 27 -5.31 -0.36 6.29
N THR A 28 -5.98 -0.04 5.19
CA THR A 28 -7.10 -0.81 4.67
C THR A 28 -7.11 -0.75 3.15
N LEU A 29 -7.26 -1.91 2.52
CA LEU A 29 -7.50 -2.04 1.09
C LEU A 29 -9.00 -2.21 0.87
N LEU A 30 -9.61 -1.31 0.08
CA LEU A 30 -11.05 -1.32 -0.18
C LEU A 30 -11.40 -2.17 -1.41
N PRO A 31 -12.67 -2.63 -1.56
CA PRO A 31 -13.12 -3.23 -2.79
C PRO A 31 -12.87 -2.32 -3.99
N ASN A 32 -12.42 -2.90 -5.11
CA ASN A 32 -12.03 -2.20 -6.34
C ASN A 32 -10.80 -1.26 -6.21
N GLN A 33 -10.12 -1.25 -5.07
CA GLN A 33 -8.83 -0.58 -4.93
C GLN A 33 -7.71 -1.53 -5.38
N THR A 34 -6.88 -1.06 -6.31
CA THR A 34 -5.70 -1.81 -6.77
C THR A 34 -4.51 -1.51 -5.87
N LEU A 35 -3.84 -2.56 -5.40
CA LEU A 35 -2.53 -2.44 -4.77
C LEU A 35 -1.45 -2.60 -5.85
N GLU A 36 -0.84 -1.49 -6.27
CA GLU A 36 0.15 -1.48 -7.34
C GLU A 36 1.49 -2.11 -6.92
N ARG A 37 2.29 -2.56 -7.88
CA ARG A 37 3.66 -2.99 -7.61
C ARG A 37 4.48 -1.84 -7.02
N GLY A 38 5.30 -2.16 -6.03
CA GLY A 38 6.10 -1.20 -5.27
C GLY A 38 5.32 -0.47 -4.18
N SER A 39 3.99 -0.63 -4.12
CA SER A 39 3.17 0.00 -3.10
C SER A 39 3.01 -0.88 -1.85
N PHE A 40 2.52 -0.26 -0.78
CA PHE A 40 2.33 -0.93 0.49
C PHE A 40 1.20 -0.30 1.31
N LEU A 41 0.69 -1.07 2.26
CA LEU A 41 -0.13 -0.60 3.36
C LEU A 41 0.63 -0.81 4.67
N PHE A 42 0.30 -0.03 5.69
CA PHE A 42 0.81 -0.19 7.03
C PHE A 42 -0.34 -0.25 8.05
N SER A 43 -0.21 -1.12 9.04
CA SER A 43 -1.12 -1.18 10.18
C SER A 43 -1.20 0.17 10.91
N GLN A 44 -2.35 0.46 11.52
CA GLN A 44 -2.44 1.53 12.52
C GLN A 44 -1.67 1.16 13.79
N LYS A 45 -1.09 2.15 14.47
CA LYS A 45 -0.27 1.93 15.68
C LYS A 45 -1.06 1.32 16.85
N SER A 46 -2.35 1.68 16.97
CA SER A 46 -3.30 1.08 17.91
C SER A 46 -4.72 1.46 17.49
N GLN A 47 -5.75 0.89 18.12
CA GLN A 47 -7.17 1.17 17.82
C GLN A 47 -7.52 2.67 17.75
N ASN A 48 -6.92 3.49 18.63
CA ASN A 48 -7.19 4.92 18.71
C ASN A 48 -6.03 5.79 18.20
N LYS A 49 -5.04 5.20 17.51
CA LYS A 49 -3.88 5.93 16.98
C LYS A 49 -3.68 5.59 15.51
N PHE A 50 -4.25 6.43 14.64
CA PHE A 50 -4.18 6.35 13.18
C PHE A 50 -2.81 6.75 12.59
N THR A 51 -1.74 6.61 13.37
CA THR A 51 -0.36 6.76 12.91
C THR A 51 0.20 5.42 12.47
N GLN A 52 1.31 5.45 11.73
CA GLN A 52 2.02 4.26 11.26
C GLN A 52 2.38 3.29 12.39
N GLY A 53 1.94 2.04 12.23
CA GLY A 53 2.24 0.90 13.09
C GLY A 53 3.45 0.10 12.59
N ARG A 54 3.56 -1.16 13.03
CA ARG A 54 4.75 -1.99 12.83
C ARG A 54 4.59 -3.10 11.80
N PHE A 55 3.39 -3.34 11.31
CA PHE A 55 3.11 -4.39 10.32
C PHE A 55 2.81 -3.76 8.97
N TYR A 56 3.36 -4.32 7.90
CA TYR A 56 3.19 -3.85 6.53
C TYR A 56 2.76 -5.00 5.63
N LEU A 57 1.85 -4.70 4.71
CA LEU A 57 1.55 -5.53 3.54
C LEU A 57 2.18 -4.86 2.33
N ARG A 58 3.11 -5.54 1.66
CA ARG A 58 3.87 -4.96 0.55
C ARG A 58 3.67 -5.77 -0.71
N MET A 59 3.33 -5.07 -1.80
CA MET A 59 3.36 -5.65 -3.13
C MET A 59 4.72 -5.32 -3.75
N LEU A 60 5.64 -6.28 -3.72
CA LEU A 60 6.99 -6.07 -4.24
C LEU A 60 6.97 -5.88 -5.77
N ASN A 61 7.97 -5.17 -6.29
CA ASN A 61 8.10 -4.93 -7.75
C ASN A 61 8.19 -6.22 -8.57
N ASN A 62 8.64 -7.30 -7.95
CA ASN A 62 8.79 -8.61 -8.56
C ASN A 62 7.50 -9.46 -8.57
N GLY A 63 6.35 -8.88 -8.22
CA GLY A 63 5.06 -9.56 -8.22
C GLY A 63 4.73 -10.33 -6.94
N ASN A 64 5.64 -10.34 -5.96
CA ASN A 64 5.45 -11.09 -4.74
C ASN A 64 4.78 -10.24 -3.64
N LEU A 65 3.76 -10.79 -2.99
CA LEU A 65 3.05 -10.12 -1.89
C LEU A 65 3.59 -10.66 -0.55
N VAL A 66 4.09 -9.76 0.29
CA VAL A 66 4.74 -10.12 1.55
C VAL A 66 4.16 -9.38 2.74
N LEU A 67 4.14 -10.03 3.90
CA LEU A 67 3.89 -9.39 5.19
C LEU A 67 5.20 -9.28 5.96
N VAL A 68 5.54 -8.05 6.33
CA VAL A 68 6.79 -7.72 7.00
C VAL A 68 6.55 -6.89 8.26
N THR A 69 7.51 -6.94 9.18
CA THR A 69 7.51 -6.08 10.37
C THR A 69 8.60 -5.03 10.33
N GLN A 70 8.33 -3.88 10.92
CA GLN A 70 9.32 -2.84 11.15
C GLN A 70 9.04 -2.15 12.48
N SER A 71 9.92 -2.35 13.45
CA SER A 71 9.78 -1.86 14.81
C SER A 71 9.94 -0.35 14.93
N VAL A 72 10.82 0.21 14.11
CA VAL A 72 11.11 1.63 14.04
C VAL A 72 10.89 2.09 12.60
N PRO A 73 9.89 2.97 12.33
CA PRO A 73 9.58 3.42 10.97
C PRO A 73 10.73 4.10 10.21
N SER A 74 11.76 4.56 10.92
CA SER A 74 12.97 5.15 10.33
C SER A 74 14.06 4.13 10.01
N ASN A 75 13.85 2.84 10.27
CA ASN A 75 14.79 1.81 9.86
C ASN A 75 14.85 1.74 8.33
N MET A 76 16.04 1.47 7.79
CA MET A 76 16.20 1.24 6.35
C MET A 76 15.65 -0.12 5.93
N ASP A 77 15.75 -1.11 6.82
CA ASP A 77 15.32 -2.49 6.58
C ASP A 77 14.08 -2.88 7.40
N TYR A 78 13.50 -4.00 7.03
CA TYR A 78 12.45 -4.70 7.76
C TYR A 78 13.06 -5.66 8.77
N ASP A 79 12.40 -5.83 9.92
CA ASP A 79 12.88 -6.70 10.98
C ASP A 79 12.71 -8.18 10.62
N ASP A 80 11.58 -8.52 9.98
CA ASP A 80 11.26 -9.90 9.56
C ASP A 80 10.20 -9.93 8.46
N GLU A 81 10.26 -10.96 7.61
CA GLU A 81 9.24 -11.35 6.63
C GLU A 81 8.57 -12.64 7.10
N TYR A 82 7.44 -12.50 7.78
CA TYR A 82 6.78 -13.64 8.44
C TYR A 82 5.73 -14.33 7.55
N TYR A 83 5.42 -13.78 6.37
CA TYR A 83 4.57 -14.44 5.37
C TYR A 83 4.86 -13.91 3.96
N ASN A 84 4.71 -14.80 2.98
CA ASN A 84 5.02 -14.56 1.57
C ASN A 84 4.13 -15.44 0.69
N THR A 85 3.53 -14.87 -0.36
CA THR A 85 2.60 -15.59 -1.27
C THR A 85 3.30 -16.47 -2.31
N GLN A 86 4.61 -16.31 -2.49
CA GLN A 86 5.42 -16.98 -3.52
C GLN A 86 4.89 -16.73 -4.94
N THR A 87 4.30 -15.57 -5.17
CA THR A 87 3.79 -15.13 -6.48
C THR A 87 4.84 -14.33 -7.26
N PHE A 88 6.12 -14.53 -6.94
CA PHE A 88 7.23 -13.96 -7.70
C PHE A 88 7.11 -14.36 -9.18
N ASP A 89 7.18 -13.37 -10.04
CA ASP A 89 7.14 -13.60 -11.48
C ASP A 89 8.29 -12.83 -12.17
N PRO A 90 9.31 -13.55 -12.67
CA PRO A 90 10.46 -12.93 -13.31
C PRO A 90 10.12 -12.28 -14.64
N THR A 91 9.00 -12.67 -15.28
CA THR A 91 8.56 -12.06 -16.54
C THR A 91 7.91 -10.68 -16.33
N ASN A 92 7.70 -10.32 -15.06
CA ASN A 92 6.99 -9.15 -14.61
C ASN A 92 7.91 -8.14 -13.89
N ALA A 93 9.20 -8.46 -13.76
CA ALA A 93 10.23 -7.54 -13.27
C ALA A 93 10.76 -6.70 -14.45
N ILE A 94 10.12 -5.56 -14.71
CA ILE A 94 10.56 -4.56 -15.70
C ILE A 94 10.81 -3.25 -14.95
#